data_AF-A0A957PJ18-F1
#
_entry.id   AF-A0A957PJ18-F1
#
_cell.length_a   1.000
_cell.length_b   1.000
_cell.length_c   1.000
_cell.angle_alpha   90.00
_cell.angle_beta   90.00
_cell.angle_gamma   90.00
#
_symmetry.space_group_name_H-M   'P 1'
#
loop_
_entity.id
_entity.type
_entity.pdbx_description
1 polymer ?
#
loop_
_entity_poly.entity_id
_entity_poly.type
_entity_poly.pdbx_seq_one_letter_code
_entity_poly.pdbx_strand_id
1 'polypeptide(L)' 'MSWSSYLAEREEEHLNELLDFLRIPSISSLPEHADDVRQAGQWVMARMAKAGIEHIEMMETGGHPVV' A
#
# COMPACT_ATOMS: atom_id res chain seq x y z
N MET A 1 24.50 1.09 -11.60
CA MET A 1 24.00 0.88 -10.23
C MET A 1 23.52 -0.57 -10.15
N SER A 2 23.97 -1.36 -9.18
CA SER A 2 23.43 -2.72 -8.98
C SER A 2 22.11 -2.63 -8.19
N TRP A 3 21.28 -3.67 -8.29
CA TRP A 3 20.07 -3.77 -7.47
C TRP A 3 20.40 -3.73 -5.96
N SER A 4 21.54 -4.29 -5.55
CA SER A 4 21.97 -4.29 -4.15
C SER A 4 22.38 -2.91 -3.65
N SER A 5 23.10 -2.12 -4.45
CA SER A 5 23.43 -0.72 -4.09
C SER A 5 22.17 0.15 -4.00
N TYR A 6 21.21 -0.05 -4.92
CA TYR A 6 19.94 0.67 -4.89
C TYR A 6 19.15 0.40 -3.59
N LEU A 7 19.07 -0.87 -3.16
CA LEU A 7 18.34 -1.25 -1.96
C LEU A 7 19.02 -0.71 -0.69
N ALA A 8 20.35 -0.75 -0.62
CA ALA A 8 21.10 -0.20 0.51
C ALA A 8 20.95 1.33 0.62
N GLU A 9 20.99 2.05 -0.51
CA GLU A 9 20.82 3.51 -0.55
C GLU A 9 19.40 3.96 -0.16
N ARG A 10 18.39 3.10 -0.31
CA ARG A 10 16.97 3.42 -0.04
C ARG A 10 16.35 2.66 1.13
N GLU A 11 17.17 1.97 1.94
CA GLU A 11 16.70 1.14 3.04
C GLU A 11 15.77 1.92 4.00
N GLU A 12 16.20 3.11 4.43
CA GLU A 12 15.43 3.96 5.33
C GLU A 12 14.11 4.44 4.71
N GLU A 13 14.12 4.84 3.43
CA GLU A 13 12.91 5.23 2.70
C GLU A 13 11.91 4.06 2.65
N HIS A 14 12.36 2.88 2.26
CA HIS A 14 11.52 1.68 2.17
C HIS A 14 10.97 1.24 3.52
N LEU A 15 11.78 1.33 4.57
CA LEU A 15 11.32 1.02 5.92
C LEU A 15 10.26 2.02 6.39
N ASN A 16 10.46 3.31 6.15
CA ASN A 16 9.48 4.33 6.50
C ASN A 16 8.17 4.16 5.72
N GLU A 17 8.23 3.86 4.42
CA GLU A 17 7.04 3.52 3.61
C GLU A 17 6.28 2.32 4.20
N LEU A 18 7.00 1.26 4.60
CA LEU A 18 6.38 0.10 5.25
C LEU A 18 5.73 0.48 6.58
N LEU A 19 6.41 1.27 7.41
CA LEU A 19 5.88 1.70 8.70
C LEU A 19 4.63 2.59 8.53
N ASP A 20 4.60 3.46 7.51
CA ASP A 20 3.42 4.26 7.18
C ASP A 20 2.24 3.40 6.77
N PHE A 21 2.47 2.34 5.98
CA PHE A 21 1.43 1.39 5.62
C PHE A 21 0.91 0.62 6.84
N LEU A 22 1.80 0.13 7.70
CA LEU A 22 1.44 -0.62 8.91
C LEU A 22 0.71 0.21 9.97
N ARG A 23 0.79 1.54 9.91
CA ARG A 23 0.04 2.45 10.80
C ARG A 23 -1.45 2.51 10.47
N ILE A 24 -1.86 2.08 9.28
CA ILE A 24 -3.27 2.02 8.88
C ILE A 24 -3.89 0.79 9.58
N PRO A 25 -4.90 0.95 10.45
CA PRO A 25 -5.48 -0.17 11.18
C PRO A 25 -6.50 -0.94 10.32
N SER A 26 -6.07 -1.40 9.14
CA SER A 26 -6.90 -2.06 8.13
C SER A 26 -7.27 -3.51 8.50
N ILE A 27 -8.07 -3.69 9.56
CA ILE A 27 -8.47 -5.00 10.09
C ILE A 27 -9.79 -5.43 9.45
N SER A 28 -9.74 -6.27 8.42
CA SER A 28 -10.90 -6.61 7.59
C SER A 28 -12.02 -7.38 8.29
N SER A 29 -11.73 -8.05 9.40
CA SER A 29 -12.71 -8.79 10.21
C SER A 29 -13.51 -7.89 11.16
N LEU A 30 -13.13 -6.62 11.32
CA LEU A 30 -13.77 -5.65 12.20
C LEU A 30 -14.50 -4.60 11.34
N PRO A 31 -15.85 -4.57 11.33
CA PRO A 31 -16.61 -3.66 10.49
C PRO A 31 -16.30 -2.17 10.70
N GLU A 32 -15.91 -1.77 11.91
CA GLU A 32 -15.49 -0.41 12.25
C GLU A 32 -14.24 0.07 11.51
N HIS A 33 -13.44 -0.87 10.98
CA HIS A 33 -12.23 -0.60 10.21
C HIS A 33 -12.43 -0.71 8.69
N ALA A 34 -13.67 -0.72 8.20
CA ALA A 34 -13.95 -0.80 6.77
C ALA A 34 -13.33 0.37 5.97
N ASP A 35 -13.37 1.58 6.52
CA ASP A 35 -12.74 2.76 5.90
C ASP A 35 -11.21 2.67 5.94
N ASP A 36 -10.63 2.09 6.99
CA ASP A 36 -9.18 1.87 7.09
C ASP A 36 -8.69 0.84 6.05
N VAL A 37 -9.48 -0.20 5.77
CA VAL A 37 -9.19 -1.15 4.67
C VAL A 37 -9.18 -0.43 3.33
N ARG A 38 -10.14 0.47 3.09
CA ARG A 38 -10.16 1.27 1.87
C ARG A 38 -8.97 2.24 1.81
N GLN A 39 -8.60 2.86 2.92
CA GLN A 39 -7.42 3.72 3.02
C GLN A 39 -6.12 2.95 2.73
N ALA A 40 -5.99 1.73 3.24
CA ALA A 40 -4.86 0.85 2.93
C ALA A 40 -4.79 0.53 1.44
N GLY A 41 -5.94 0.23 0.81
CA GLY A 41 -6.01 0.05 -0.63
C GLY A 41 -5.56 1.29 -1.42
N GLN A 42 -6.01 2.49 -1.02
CA GLN A 42 -5.58 3.74 -1.64
C GLN A 42 -4.08 3.99 -1.50
N TRP A 43 -3.50 3.64 -0.33
CA TRP A 43 -2.05 3.71 -0.12
C TRP A 43 -1.31 2.79 -1.08
N VAL A 44 -1.78 1.55 -1.25
CA VAL A 44 -1.19 0.59 -2.21
C VAL A 44 -1.25 1.12 -3.63
N MET A 45 -2.40 1.66 -4.05
CA MET A 45 -2.53 2.27 -5.38
C MET A 45 -1.50 3.39 -5.60
N ALA A 46 -1.35 4.29 -4.62
CA ALA A 46 -0.38 5.38 -4.71
C ALA A 46 1.07 4.86 -4.79
N ARG A 47 1.39 3.80 -4.02
CA ARG A 47 2.71 3.17 -4.03
C ARG A 47 3.01 2.46 -5.35
N MET A 48 2.01 1.81 -5.96
CA MET A 48 2.10 1.22 -7.29
C MET A 48 2.33 2.30 -8.36
N ALA A 49 1.61 3.42 -8.28
CA ALA A 49 1.76 4.53 -9.22
C ALA A 49 3.17 5.15 -9.13
N LYS A 50 3.69 5.35 -7.91
CA LYS A 50 5.08 5.80 -7.68
C LYS A 50 6.11 4.83 -8.26
N ALA A 51 5.81 3.53 -8.28
CA ALA A 51 6.66 2.50 -8.88
C ALA A 51 6.58 2.44 -10.41
N GLY A 52 5.71 3.25 -11.05
CA GLY A 52 5.52 3.28 -12.49
C GLY A 52 4.61 2.17 -13.03
N ILE A 53 3.78 1.55 -12.17
CA ILE A 53 2.76 0.62 -12.61
C ILE A 53 1.61 1.41 -13.25
N GLU A 54 1.16 0.95 -14.41
CA GLU A 54 0.05 1.54 -15.16
C GLU A 54 -1.26 0.78 -14.90
N HIS A 55 -2.40 1.40 -15.22
CA HIS A 55 -3.74 0.77 -15.12
C HIS A 55 -4.12 0.29 -13.70
N ILE A 56 -3.76 1.07 -12.68
CA ILE A 56 -4.09 0.77 -11.28
C ILE A 56 -5.54 1.16 -11.00
N GLU A 57 -6.33 0.22 -10.48
CA GLU A 57 -7.75 0.42 -10.20
C GLU A 57 -8.13 -0.18 -8.85
N MET A 58 -9.04 0.48 -8.14
CA MET A 58 -9.71 -0.13 -7.00
C MET A 58 -11.01 -0.74 -7.49
N MET A 59 -11.12 -2.07 -7.45
CA MET A 59 -12.30 -2.80 -7.92
C MET A 59 -13.21 -3.14 -6.75
N GLU A 60 -14.44 -2.63 -6.80
CA GLU A 60 -15.46 -2.92 -5.79
C GLU A 60 -15.88 -4.40 -5.83
N THR A 61 -16.18 -4.96 -4.66
CA THR A 61 -16.68 -6.34 -4.51
C THR A 61 -17.96 -6.35 -3.68
N GLY A 62 -18.49 -7.54 -3.37
CA GLY A 62 -19.57 -7.68 -2.38
C GLY A 62 -19.14 -7.36 -0.93
N GLY A 63 -17.86 -7.04 -0.71
CA GLY A 63 -17.28 -6.63 0.57
C GLY A 63 -16.14 -5.64 0.34
N HIS A 64 -14.98 -5.89 0.95
CA HIS A 64 -13.82 -5.00 0.79
C HIS A 64 -13.32 -4.97 -0.65
N PRO A 65 -12.89 -3.81 -1.16
CA PRO A 65 -12.39 -3.70 -2.53
C PRO A 65 -11.05 -4.44 -2.68
N VAL A 66 -10.71 -4.77 -3.94
CA VAL A 66 -9.38 -5.24 -4.32
C VAL A 66 -8.65 -4.15 -5.09
N VAL A 67 -7.33 -4.11 -4.96
CA VAL A 67 -6.42 -3.18 -5.64
C VAL A 67 -5.44 -3.98 -6.49
#